data_AF-A0A957VRX2-F1
#
_entry.id   AF-A0A957VRX2-F1
#
_cell.length_a   1.000
_cell.length_b   1.000
_cell.length_c   1.000
_cell.angle_alpha   90.00
_cell.angle_beta   90.00
_cell.angle_gamma   90.00
#
_symmetry.space_group_name_H-M   'P 1'
#
loop_
_entity.id
_entity.type
_entity.pdbx_description
1 polymer ?
#
loop_
_entity_poly.entity_id
_entity_poly.type
_entity_poly.pdbx_seq_one_letter_code
_entity_poly.pdbx_strand_id
1 'polypeptide(L)'
;YRDWGVQYVVASSFHYARQLRDQAHQAKLVSNLQTLDQEAELVAEFQPYAADYTGFFYHDQVYGPANDVLYRRQPGPEIRIYRLR
;
A
#
# COMPACT_ATOMS: atom_id res chain seq x y z
N TYR A 1 -7.03 -17.71 0.97
CA TYR A 1 -7.16 -17.31 -0.45
C TYR A 1 -7.08 -18.52 -1.38
N ARG A 2 -6.16 -19.46 -1.15
CA ARG A 2 -6.02 -20.69 -1.97
C ARG A 2 -7.29 -21.53 -2.00
N ASP A 3 -7.90 -21.75 -0.84
CA ASP A 3 -9.14 -22.52 -0.73
C ASP A 3 -10.38 -21.80 -1.29
N TRP A 4 -10.25 -20.51 -1.64
CA TRP A 4 -11.36 -19.66 -2.07
C TRP A 4 -11.38 -19.46 -3.60
N GLY A 5 -10.48 -20.11 -4.35
CA GLY A 5 -10.39 -19.96 -5.81
C GLY A 5 -9.94 -18.55 -6.25
N VAL A 6 -9.29 -17.79 -5.37
CA VAL A 6 -8.82 -16.43 -5.68
C VAL A 6 -7.64 -16.51 -6.64
N GLN A 7 -7.74 -15.81 -7.76
CA GLN A 7 -6.69 -15.78 -8.80
C GLN A 7 -5.72 -14.62 -8.65
N TYR A 8 -6.18 -13.52 -8.06
CA TYR A 8 -5.40 -12.29 -7.92
C TYR A 8 -5.45 -11.75 -6.48
N VAL A 9 -4.32 -11.25 -6.00
CA VAL A 9 -4.20 -10.55 -4.72
C VAL A 9 -3.70 -9.14 -4.99
N VAL A 10 -4.40 -8.16 -4.42
CA VAL A 10 -4.00 -6.75 -4.47
C VAL A 10 -3.43 -6.37 -3.11
N ALA A 11 -2.16 -5.96 -3.09
CA ALA A 11 -1.47 -5.49 -1.90
C ALA A 11 -1.28 -3.98 -1.98
N SER A 12 -1.63 -3.27 -0.90
CA SER A 12 -1.48 -1.81 -0.79
C SER A 12 -0.51 -1.46 0.33
N SER A 13 0.42 -0.53 0.08
CA SER A 13 1.40 -0.12 1.08
C SER A 13 0.77 0.50 2.32
N PHE A 14 -0.41 1.11 2.20
CA PHE A 14 -1.17 1.56 3.37
C PHE A 14 -1.54 0.43 4.33
N HIS A 15 -1.66 -0.81 3.82
CA HIS A 15 -1.88 -1.99 4.64
C HIS A 15 -0.56 -2.61 5.09
N TYR A 16 0.35 -2.95 4.16
CA TYR A 16 1.53 -3.74 4.48
C TYR A 16 2.72 -2.92 5.05
N ALA A 17 2.78 -1.62 4.80
CA ALA A 17 3.83 -0.76 5.35
C ALA A 17 3.45 -0.17 6.72
N ARG A 18 2.23 -0.42 7.20
CA ARG A 18 1.79 0.02 8.53
C ARG A 18 2.54 -0.74 9.61
N GLN A 19 3.09 -0.02 10.58
CA GLN A 19 3.58 -0.62 11.82
C GLN A 19 2.42 -0.92 12.77
N LEU A 20 2.28 -2.18 13.13
CA LEU A 20 1.33 -2.67 14.13
C LEU A 20 2.01 -2.71 15.49
N ARG A 21 1.24 -2.33 16.52
CA ARG A 21 1.70 -2.38 17.92
C ARG A 21 1.94 -3.80 18.41
N ASP A 22 1.15 -4.75 17.90
CA ASP A 22 1.31 -6.16 18.19
C ASP A 22 2.38 -6.77 17.27
N GLN A 23 3.48 -7.21 17.86
CA GLN A 23 4.62 -7.76 17.14
C GLN A 23 4.30 -9.07 16.42
N ALA A 24 3.41 -9.91 16.96
CA ALA A 24 3.04 -11.17 16.32
C ALA A 24 2.25 -10.89 15.03
N HIS A 25 1.33 -9.93 15.08
CA HIS A 25 0.61 -9.48 13.89
C HIS A 25 1.52 -8.78 12.88
N GLN A 26 2.48 -7.97 13.35
CA GLN A 26 3.47 -7.35 12.47
C GLN A 26 4.30 -8.40 11.73
N ALA A 27 4.81 -9.41 12.44
CA ALA A 27 5.61 -10.49 11.86
C ALA A 27 4.80 -11.29 10.82
N LYS A 28 3.53 -11.59 11.12
CA LYS A 28 2.62 -12.27 10.19
C LYS A 28 2.39 -11.45 8.92
N LEU A 29 2.19 -10.14 9.05
CA LEU A 29 1.98 -9.26 7.92
C LEU A 29 3.21 -9.20 7.00
N VAL A 30 4.40 -9.07 7.58
CA VAL A 30 5.68 -9.10 6.84
C VAL A 30 5.87 -10.45 6.13
N SER A 31 5.64 -11.55 6.84
CA SER A 31 5.78 -12.91 6.29
C SER A 31 4.81 -13.14 5.13
N ASN A 32 3.56 -12.70 5.24
CA ASN A 32 2.57 -12.87 4.17
C ASN A 32 2.99 -12.14 2.88
N LEU A 33 3.54 -10.93 2.99
CA LEU A 33 4.02 -10.19 1.84
C LEU A 33 5.23 -10.89 1.19
N GLN A 34 6.18 -11.36 2.00
CA GLN A 34 7.33 -12.14 1.52
C GLN A 34 6.90 -13.42 0.80
N THR A 35 5.90 -14.13 1.33
CA THR A 35 5.35 -15.32 0.68
C THR A 35 4.73 -14.97 -0.67
N LEU A 36 4.01 -13.85 -0.79
CA LEU A 36 3.45 -13.41 -2.07
C LEU A 36 4.56 -13.08 -3.08
N ASP A 37 5.62 -12.39 -2.67
CA ASP A 37 6.76 -12.07 -3.54
C ASP A 37 7.51 -13.33 -4.03
N GLN A 38 7.47 -14.44 -3.28
CA GLN A 38 8.15 -15.68 -3.63
C GLN A 38 7.28 -16.65 -4.45
N GLU A 39 5.99 -16.75 -4.12
CA GLU A 39 5.12 -17.82 -4.62
C GLU A 39 4.13 -17.35 -5.70
N ALA A 40 3.90 -16.04 -5.81
CA ALA A 40 2.99 -15.45 -6.78
C ALA A 40 3.75 -14.66 -7.86
N GLU A 41 3.10 -14.43 -8.99
CA GLU A 41 3.64 -13.61 -10.08
C GLU A 41 3.19 -12.16 -9.90
N LEU A 42 4.12 -11.22 -9.78
CA LEU A 42 3.81 -9.79 -9.80
C LEU A 42 3.46 -9.37 -11.23
N VAL A 43 2.17 -9.13 -11.50
CA VAL A 43 1.67 -8.81 -12.86
C VAL A 43 1.52 -7.32 -13.10
N ALA A 44 1.38 -6.53 -12.04
CA ALA A 44 1.34 -5.07 -12.14
C ALA A 44 1.80 -4.42 -10.83
N GLU A 45 2.45 -3.28 -10.96
CA GLU A 45 2.83 -2.43 -9.84
C GLU A 45 2.51 -0.97 -10.20
N PHE A 46 1.85 -0.28 -9.28
CA PHE A 46 1.51 1.13 -9.39
C PHE A 46 2.15 1.85 -8.22
N GLN A 47 3.16 2.67 -8.50
CA GLN A 47 3.80 3.51 -7.51
C GLN A 47 3.37 4.97 -7.71
N PRO A 48 3.01 5.69 -6.64
CA PRO A 48 2.76 7.12 -6.73
C PRO A 48 4.10 7.85 -6.68
N TYR A 49 4.50 8.39 -7.83
CA TYR A 49 5.69 9.22 -8.08
C TYR A 49 7.01 8.70 -7.49
N ALA A 50 7.90 8.19 -8.35
CA ALA A 50 9.24 7.72 -7.98
C ALA A 50 10.29 8.84 -7.76
N ALA A 51 9.87 10.11 -7.80
CA ALA A 51 10.76 11.27 -7.69
C ALA A 51 10.34 12.15 -6.51
N ASP A 52 11.27 12.96 -6.00
CA ASP A 52 10.94 14.11 -5.15
C ASP A 52 9.92 14.98 -5.90
N TYR A 53 8.64 14.79 -5.60
CA TYR A 53 7.57 15.55 -6.23
C TYR A 53 7.69 17.01 -5.78
N THR A 54 8.18 17.86 -6.68
CA THR A 54 8.34 19.31 -6.46
C THR A 54 7.08 20.11 -6.83
N GLY A 55 6.01 19.42 -7.25
CA GLY A 55 4.75 20.06 -7.62
C GLY A 55 3.98 20.60 -6.40
N PHE A 56 3.22 21.67 -6.63
CA PHE A 56 2.26 22.16 -5.65
C PHE A 56 0.95 21.38 -5.79
N PHE A 57 0.59 20.58 -4.76
CA PHE A 57 -0.78 20.13 -4.59
C PHE A 57 -1.62 21.27 -4.04
N TYR A 58 -2.57 21.79 -4.83
CA TYR A 58 -3.56 22.75 -4.37
C TYR A 58 -4.81 21.99 -3.93
N HIS A 59 -5.07 21.98 -2.63
CA HIS A 59 -6.29 21.44 -2.03
C HIS A 59 -7.02 22.62 -1.38
N ASP A 60 -8.23 22.92 -1.87
CA ASP A 60 -9.08 23.96 -1.30
C ASP A 60 -10.02 23.33 -0.27
N GLN A 61 -9.63 23.36 1.00
CA GLN A 61 -10.47 22.87 2.08
C GLN A 61 -11.53 23.94 2.42
N VAL A 62 -12.66 23.89 1.72
CA VAL A 62 -13.73 24.90 1.86
C VAL A 62 -14.43 24.81 3.23
N TYR A 63 -14.44 23.65 3.91
CA TYR A 63 -14.95 23.50 5.29
C TYR A 63 -14.26 22.36 6.08
N GLY A 64 -13.95 22.62 7.36
CA GLY A 64 -13.42 21.66 8.35
C GLY A 64 -12.21 22.18 9.13
N PRO A 65 -11.83 21.58 10.28
CA PRO A 65 -10.58 21.92 10.96
C PRO A 65 -9.38 21.65 10.03
N ALA A 66 -8.41 22.56 10.04
CA ALA A 66 -7.23 22.52 9.18
C ALA A 66 -6.32 21.32 9.51
N ASN A 67 -6.64 20.15 8.95
CA ASN A 67 -5.84 18.93 9.08
C ASN A 67 -4.81 18.80 7.93
N ASP A 68 -4.84 19.72 6.98
CA ASP A 68 -4.23 19.61 5.64
C ASP A 68 -2.70 19.56 5.62
N VAL A 69 -2.00 20.04 6.65
CA VAL A 69 -0.53 20.04 6.65
C VAL A 69 0.05 18.62 6.71
N LEU A 70 -0.67 17.66 7.31
CA LEU A 70 -0.25 16.25 7.41
C LEU A 70 -0.50 15.45 6.11
N TYR A 71 -1.46 15.88 5.28
CA TYR A 71 -1.82 15.21 4.03
C TYR A 71 -1.01 15.69 2.80
N ARG A 72 -0.34 16.84 2.89
CA ARG A 72 0.42 17.47 1.79
C ARG A 72 1.67 16.73 1.30
N ARG A 73 2.11 15.66 1.97
CA ARG A 73 3.38 14.98 1.67
C ARG A 73 3.27 13.50 1.32
N GLN A 74 2.08 12.93 1.31
CA GLN A 74 1.97 11.49 1.05
C GLN A 74 1.60 11.26 -0.42
N PRO A 75 2.56 10.89 -1.28
CA PRO A 75 2.20 10.14 -2.48
C PRO A 75 1.28 8.98 -2.04
N GLY A 76 0.34 8.59 -2.89
CA GLY A 76 -0.65 7.54 -2.56
C GLY A 76 -0.02 6.20 -2.12
N PRO A 77 -0.80 5.13 -2.01
CA PRO A 77 -0.20 3.82 -1.75
C PRO A 77 0.51 3.29 -2.99
N GLU A 78 1.61 2.57 -2.79
CA GLU A 78 2.07 1.61 -3.76
C GLU A 78 1.05 0.47 -3.80
N ILE A 79 0.61 0.10 -5.00
CA ILE A 79 -0.31 -1.00 -5.25
C ILE A 79 0.43 -2.07 -6.06
N ARG A 80 0.52 -3.27 -5.51
CA ARG A 80 1.04 -4.46 -6.20
C ARG A 80 -0.09 -5.43 -6.48
N ILE A 81 -0.13 -5.97 -7.70
CA ILE A 81 -1.11 -6.98 -8.11
C ILE A 81 -0.35 -8.27 -8.38
N TYR A 82 -0.67 -9.30 -7.61
CA TYR A 82 -0.09 -10.62 -7.70
C TYR A 82 -1.10 -11.58 -8.33
N ARG A 83 -0.66 -12.40 -9.28
CA ARG A 83 -1.37 -13.57 -9.78
C ARG A 83 -0.92 -14.79 -9.00
N LEU A 84 -1.87 -15.48 -8.38
CA LEU A 84 -1.64 -16.69 -7.61
C LEU A 84 -1.50 -17.90 -8.55
N ARG A 85 -0.53 -18.77 -8.25
CA ARG A 85 -0.30 -20.03 -8.97
C ARG A 85 -1.16 -21.17 -8.45
#